data_AF-A0A8T5ELY7-F1
#
_entry.id   AF-A0A8T5ELY7-F1
#
_cell.length_a   1.000
_cell.length_b   1.000
_cell.length_c   1.000
_cell.angle_alpha   90.00
_cell.angle_beta   90.00
_cell.angle_gamma   90.00
#
_symmetry.space_group_name_H-M   'P 1'
#
loop_
_entity.id
_entity.type
_entity.pdbx_description
1 polymer ?
#
loop_
_entity_poly.entity_id
_entity_poly.type
_entity_poly.pdbx_seq_one_letter_code
_entity_poly.pdbx_strand_id
1 'polypeptide(L)'
;MQGAKHSRKSPEIGDEAVVAVIEFLSAFTLFLMILTAFMSLAQLELGSNDPYTDLIDRSAVDGLDRLTNGNGWFVPYVDGVRDQSNATDNWHEIPVTNLYEGVLQPGIINNGTLDLERVNALSNVSIEAMTGGLGLASDLQVRLLIQIESSTNSSREGMVLFDGGSDRSTASTSSVASRTFISGIDVISVSLEVHDGGKAPKVLRITEISPRPADGGPEWIEVENQNGFALSLIGWSFERSSSSGSSDYLYKSGVIPGGEIALFSGDPASQIIGNASVVYDLGISGFLGVGSINGLDDNSGRLRMLFAEEDESAGNQVCKIEWFPTTALLSNNTIVWNGGPPAQASSWNVSQSPTPGEV
;
A
#
# COMPACT_ATOMS: atom_id res chain seq x y z
N MET A 1 -86.55 77.51 -12.00
CA MET A 1 -85.81 77.08 -10.80
C MET A 1 -84.91 75.93 -11.20
N GLN A 2 -83.63 76.22 -11.49
CA GLN A 2 -82.65 75.23 -11.93
C GLN A 2 -81.89 74.69 -10.71
N GLY A 3 -81.88 73.36 -10.57
CA GLY A 3 -81.14 72.64 -9.54
C GLY A 3 -79.72 72.32 -9.99
N ALA A 4 -78.75 72.62 -9.13
CA ALA A 4 -77.37 72.15 -9.27
C ALA A 4 -77.22 70.83 -8.49
N LYS A 5 -76.85 69.76 -9.21
CA LYS A 5 -76.49 68.46 -8.64
C LYS A 5 -75.05 68.51 -8.12
N HIS A 6 -74.86 68.23 -6.84
CA HIS A 6 -73.56 67.85 -6.29
C HIS A 6 -73.19 66.43 -6.76
N SER A 7 -72.07 66.29 -7.47
CA SER A 7 -71.46 64.99 -7.75
C SER A 7 -70.53 64.61 -6.60
N ARG A 8 -70.80 63.46 -5.98
CA ARG A 8 -70.03 62.87 -4.88
C ARG A 8 -68.91 62.03 -5.52
N LYS A 9 -67.64 62.41 -5.35
CA LYS A 9 -66.50 61.55 -5.70
C LYS A 9 -66.46 60.38 -4.72
N SER A 10 -66.48 59.15 -5.24
CA SER A 10 -66.17 57.92 -4.51
C SER A 10 -64.64 57.77 -4.40
N PRO A 11 -64.10 57.20 -3.31
CA PRO A 11 -62.66 57.10 -3.12
C PRO A 11 -62.06 55.88 -3.83
N GLU A 12 -60.92 56.06 -4.50
CA GLU A 12 -60.05 55.02 -5.09
C GLU A 12 -59.33 54.24 -3.96
N ILE A 13 -59.99 53.25 -3.36
CA ILE A 13 -59.42 52.46 -2.24
C ILE A 13 -58.87 51.08 -2.71
N GLY A 14 -58.97 50.76 -4.01
CA GLY A 14 -58.61 49.45 -4.55
C GLY A 14 -57.17 49.28 -5.02
N ASP A 15 -56.64 50.25 -5.78
CA ASP A 15 -55.41 50.03 -6.55
C ASP A 15 -54.14 50.20 -5.73
N GLU A 16 -54.12 51.13 -4.77
CA GLU A 16 -52.96 51.41 -3.92
C GLU A 16 -52.64 50.22 -2.99
N ALA A 17 -53.67 49.54 -2.50
CA ALA A 17 -53.52 48.33 -1.69
C ALA A 17 -52.99 47.14 -2.52
N VAL A 18 -53.42 47.01 -3.78
CA VAL A 18 -52.95 45.95 -4.68
C VAL A 18 -51.49 46.19 -5.10
N VAL A 19 -51.12 47.44 -5.39
CA VAL A 19 -49.72 47.82 -5.69
C VAL A 19 -48.82 47.53 -4.49
N ALA A 20 -49.23 47.89 -3.27
CA ALA A 20 -48.45 47.60 -2.07
C ALA A 20 -48.24 46.09 -1.83
N VAL A 21 -49.25 45.27 -2.13
CA VAL A 21 -49.13 43.80 -2.03
C VAL A 21 -48.17 43.24 -3.08
N ILE A 22 -48.20 43.76 -4.31
CA ILE A 22 -47.29 43.33 -5.39
C ILE A 22 -45.85 43.76 -5.11
N GLU A 23 -45.63 44.98 -4.60
CA GLU A 23 -44.31 45.45 -4.17
C GLU A 23 -43.77 44.61 -3.02
N PHE A 24 -44.62 44.26 -2.04
CA PHE A 24 -44.21 43.39 -0.95
C PHE A 24 -43.84 41.98 -1.44
N LEU A 25 -44.67 41.37 -2.31
CA LEU A 25 -44.38 40.03 -2.85
C LEU A 25 -43.13 40.03 -3.73
N SER A 26 -42.92 41.06 -4.56
CA SER A 26 -41.72 41.18 -5.40
C SER A 26 -40.46 41.41 -4.56
N ALA A 27 -40.52 42.27 -3.54
CA ALA A 27 -39.42 42.46 -2.60
C ALA A 27 -39.11 41.18 -1.78
N PHE A 28 -40.14 40.46 -1.35
CA PHE A 28 -40.00 39.22 -0.59
C PHE A 28 -39.40 38.09 -1.44
N THR A 29 -39.87 37.93 -2.68
CA THR A 29 -39.30 36.95 -3.62
C THR A 29 -37.86 37.28 -3.97
N LEU A 30 -37.52 38.56 -4.17
CA LEU A 30 -36.15 38.98 -4.42
C LEU A 30 -35.25 38.76 -3.19
N PHE A 31 -35.76 39.01 -1.99
CA PHE A 31 -35.08 38.68 -0.74
C PHE A 31 -34.82 37.18 -0.60
N LEU A 32 -35.83 36.34 -0.89
CA LEU A 32 -35.66 34.89 -0.86
C LEU A 32 -34.65 34.39 -1.89
N MET A 33 -34.65 34.96 -3.11
CA MET A 33 -33.64 34.65 -4.13
C MET A 33 -32.23 35.04 -3.67
N ILE A 34 -32.06 36.21 -3.05
CA ILE A 34 -30.77 36.63 -2.50
C ILE A 34 -30.35 35.74 -1.33
N LEU A 35 -31.27 35.39 -0.43
CA LEU A 35 -30.99 34.54 0.72
C LEU A 35 -30.57 33.13 0.28
N THR A 36 -31.26 32.55 -0.70
CA THR A 36 -30.90 31.24 -1.26
C THR A 36 -29.58 31.29 -2.01
N ALA A 37 -29.32 32.33 -2.80
CA ALA A 37 -28.02 32.54 -3.46
C ALA A 37 -26.88 32.69 -2.44
N PHE A 38 -27.10 33.46 -1.37
CA PHE A 38 -26.14 33.68 -0.30
C PHE A 38 -25.85 32.40 0.48
N MET A 39 -26.87 31.65 0.88
CA MET A 39 -26.69 30.36 1.58
C MET A 39 -25.99 29.33 0.69
N SER A 40 -26.25 29.34 -0.62
CA SER A 40 -25.55 28.48 -1.59
C SER A 40 -24.08 28.88 -1.74
N LEU A 41 -23.78 30.19 -1.76
CA LEU A 41 -22.41 30.70 -1.83
C LEU A 41 -21.63 30.45 -0.53
N ALA A 42 -22.26 30.61 0.64
CA ALA A 42 -21.64 30.32 1.93
C ALA A 42 -21.30 28.83 2.09
N GLN A 43 -22.13 27.93 1.56
CA GLN A 43 -21.82 26.50 1.48
C GLN A 43 -20.65 26.20 0.54
N LEU A 44 -20.43 27.02 -0.49
CA LEU A 44 -19.31 26.89 -1.43
C LEU A 44 -17.99 27.44 -0.85
N GLU A 45 -18.03 28.54 -0.09
CA GLU A 45 -16.81 29.19 0.44
C GLU A 45 -16.27 28.51 1.71
N LEU A 46 -17.10 27.84 2.51
CA LEU A 46 -16.70 27.25 3.80
C LEU A 46 -16.49 25.73 3.76
N GLY A 47 -16.77 25.07 2.64
CA GLY A 47 -16.71 23.60 2.54
C GLY A 47 -17.62 22.89 3.56
N SER A 48 -17.59 21.56 3.58
CA SER A 48 -18.13 20.81 4.73
C SER A 48 -17.18 21.01 5.91
N ASN A 49 -17.63 21.67 6.97
CA ASN A 49 -16.88 21.78 8.23
C ASN A 49 -16.89 20.41 8.95
N ASP A 50 -16.16 19.46 8.40
CA ASP A 50 -15.97 18.11 8.94
C ASP A 50 -14.52 17.98 9.45
N PRO A 51 -14.32 17.99 10.78
CA PRO A 51 -12.98 17.90 11.38
C PRO A 51 -12.20 16.66 10.94
N TYR A 52 -12.89 15.59 10.55
CA TYR A 52 -12.23 14.36 10.10
C TYR A 52 -11.66 14.52 8.69
N THR A 53 -12.44 15.09 7.78
CA THR A 53 -11.97 15.44 6.43
C THR A 53 -10.81 16.44 6.48
N ASP A 54 -10.91 17.47 7.33
CA ASP A 54 -9.83 18.45 7.55
C ASP A 54 -8.54 17.79 8.06
N LEU A 55 -8.66 16.79 8.93
CA LEU A 55 -7.53 16.02 9.44
C LEU A 55 -6.84 15.24 8.31
N ILE A 56 -7.60 14.59 7.43
CA ILE A 56 -7.06 13.81 6.31
C ILE A 56 -6.37 14.74 5.31
N ASP A 57 -6.99 15.87 4.96
CA ASP A 57 -6.41 16.89 4.08
C ASP A 57 -5.08 17.42 4.62
N ARG A 58 -5.07 17.79 5.90
CA ARG A 58 -3.86 18.23 6.58
C ARG A 58 -2.80 17.13 6.61
N SER A 59 -3.20 15.88 6.87
CA SER A 59 -2.30 14.74 6.94
C SER A 59 -1.59 14.48 5.59
N ALA A 60 -2.30 14.62 4.47
CA ALA A 60 -1.71 14.50 3.14
C ALA A 60 -0.69 15.63 2.87
N VAL A 61 -1.03 16.87 3.21
CA VAL A 61 -0.13 18.02 3.00
C VAL A 61 1.09 17.97 3.92
N ASP A 62 0.88 17.80 5.22
CA ASP A 62 1.97 17.72 6.22
C ASP A 62 2.85 16.49 5.97
N GLY A 63 2.26 15.36 5.59
CA GLY A 63 2.98 14.14 5.24
C GLY A 63 3.84 14.31 3.98
N LEU A 64 3.29 14.90 2.91
CA LEU A 64 4.06 15.18 1.71
C LEU A 64 5.18 16.18 1.99
N ASP A 65 4.92 17.21 2.80
CA ASP A 65 5.96 18.16 3.16
C ASP A 65 7.08 17.47 3.92
N ARG A 66 6.79 16.67 4.95
CA ARG A 66 7.81 15.90 5.69
C ARG A 66 8.63 14.98 4.79
N LEU A 67 7.99 14.28 3.86
CA LEU A 67 8.67 13.42 2.89
C LEU A 67 9.60 14.23 1.96
N THR A 68 9.19 15.44 1.59
CA THR A 68 9.85 16.23 0.54
C THR A 68 10.59 17.48 1.05
N ASN A 69 10.81 17.63 2.34
CA ASN A 69 11.50 18.79 2.93
C ASN A 69 12.96 18.50 3.28
N GLY A 70 13.40 17.24 3.25
CA GLY A 70 14.82 16.93 3.49
C GLY A 70 15.19 15.47 3.34
N ASN A 71 16.36 15.14 3.90
CA ASN A 71 17.00 13.83 3.80
C ASN A 71 16.28 12.76 4.62
N GLY A 72 15.43 13.13 5.58
CA GLY A 72 14.89 12.19 6.56
C GLY A 72 15.93 11.82 7.62
N TRP A 73 15.53 10.95 8.56
CA TRP A 73 16.35 10.58 9.70
C TRP A 73 15.97 9.21 10.23
N PHE A 74 16.96 8.37 10.48
CA PHE A 74 16.79 7.06 11.09
C PHE A 74 17.46 7.01 12.46
N VAL A 75 16.79 6.36 13.43
CA VAL A 75 17.31 6.10 14.77
C VAL A 75 17.16 4.60 15.06
N PRO A 76 18.25 3.85 15.21
CA PRO A 76 18.18 2.43 15.58
C PRO A 76 17.74 2.26 17.04
N TYR A 77 17.22 1.08 17.36
CA TYR A 77 17.08 0.63 18.75
C TYR A 77 18.24 -0.30 19.11
N VAL A 78 18.73 -0.16 20.34
CA VAL A 78 19.67 -1.09 20.96
C VAL A 78 19.08 -1.46 22.32
N ASP A 79 18.83 -2.75 22.55
CA ASP A 79 18.20 -3.27 23.77
C ASP A 79 16.86 -2.58 24.13
N GLY A 80 16.07 -2.25 23.11
CA GLY A 80 14.77 -1.59 23.26
C GLY A 80 14.83 -0.09 23.58
N VAL A 81 16.03 0.51 23.60
CA VAL A 81 16.23 1.95 23.81
C VAL A 81 16.71 2.60 22.51
N ARG A 82 16.22 3.81 22.22
CA ARG A 82 16.65 4.57 21.05
C ARG A 82 18.12 4.93 21.17
N ASP A 83 18.91 4.52 20.19
CA ASP A 83 20.32 4.87 20.11
C ASP A 83 20.49 6.11 19.23
N GLN A 84 20.40 7.27 19.87
CA GLN A 84 20.58 8.56 19.21
C GLN A 84 22.02 8.76 18.69
N SER A 85 23.00 8.04 19.23
CA SER A 85 24.41 8.21 18.85
C SER A 85 24.73 7.61 17.48
N ASN A 86 24.00 6.57 17.09
CA ASN A 86 24.10 5.90 15.79
C ASN A 86 22.98 6.33 14.82
N ALA A 87 22.28 7.43 15.13
CA ALA A 87 21.28 7.98 14.25
C ALA A 87 21.91 8.64 13.00
N THR A 88 21.25 8.52 11.86
CA THR A 88 21.81 8.98 10.56
C THR A 88 20.71 9.43 9.59
N ASP A 89 21.04 10.37 8.71
CA ASP A 89 20.23 10.73 7.55
C ASP A 89 20.46 9.79 6.36
N ASN A 90 21.45 8.90 6.40
CA ASN A 90 21.72 7.90 5.37
C ASN A 90 20.88 6.62 5.54
N TRP A 91 19.60 6.79 5.86
CA TRP A 91 18.68 5.68 6.09
C TRP A 91 18.51 4.78 4.86
N HIS A 92 18.70 5.31 3.65
CA HIS A 92 18.57 4.60 2.39
C HIS A 92 19.66 3.54 2.17
N GLU A 93 20.76 3.62 2.91
CA GLU A 93 21.85 2.62 2.89
C GLU A 93 21.65 1.50 3.93
N ILE A 94 20.65 1.62 4.79
CA ILE A 94 20.43 0.69 5.90
C ILE A 94 19.70 -0.56 5.38
N PRO A 95 20.18 -1.77 5.70
CA PRO A 95 19.48 -3.00 5.35
C PRO A 95 18.05 -3.02 5.89
N VAL A 96 17.12 -3.56 5.09
CA VAL A 96 15.67 -3.62 5.41
C VAL A 96 15.38 -4.16 6.80
N THR A 97 16.12 -5.18 7.26
CA THR A 97 15.95 -5.80 8.58
C THR A 97 16.22 -4.81 9.70
N ASN A 98 17.29 -4.04 9.58
CA ASN A 98 17.69 -3.07 10.60
C ASN A 98 16.81 -1.81 10.52
N LEU A 99 16.40 -1.43 9.32
CA LEU A 99 15.50 -0.30 9.10
C LEU A 99 14.13 -0.55 9.74
N TYR A 100 13.61 -1.77 9.61
CA TYR A 100 12.34 -2.19 10.19
C TYR A 100 12.35 -2.21 11.73
N GLU A 101 13.49 -2.53 12.34
CA GLU A 101 13.63 -2.56 13.80
C GLU A 101 13.77 -1.16 14.43
N GLY A 102 14.07 -0.13 13.64
CA GLY A 102 14.32 1.24 14.11
C GLY A 102 13.13 2.20 13.99
N VAL A 103 13.40 3.49 14.20
CA VAL A 103 12.45 4.58 13.90
C VAL A 103 12.96 5.35 12.69
N LEU A 104 12.10 5.49 11.68
CA LEU A 104 12.39 6.24 10.47
C LEU A 104 11.44 7.42 10.34
N GLN A 105 11.99 8.60 10.08
CA GLN A 105 11.30 9.67 9.37
C GLN A 105 11.82 9.68 7.93
N PRO A 106 11.03 9.25 6.94
CA PRO A 106 11.50 9.18 5.56
C PRO A 106 11.67 10.58 4.97
N GLY A 107 12.62 10.71 4.07
CA GLY A 107 12.86 11.94 3.33
C GLY A 107 13.60 11.64 2.03
N ILE A 108 13.11 12.16 0.92
CA ILE A 108 13.59 11.83 -0.43
C ILE A 108 14.35 12.97 -1.11
N ILE A 109 14.63 14.05 -0.37
CA ILE A 109 15.37 15.22 -0.88
C ILE A 109 16.78 15.20 -0.33
N ASN A 110 17.74 15.55 -1.18
CA ASN A 110 19.11 15.82 -0.79
C ASN A 110 19.58 17.10 -1.49
N ASN A 111 20.16 18.03 -0.73
CA ASN A 111 20.61 19.35 -1.22
C ASN A 111 19.55 20.11 -2.04
N GLY A 112 18.27 19.98 -1.69
CA GLY A 112 17.16 20.67 -2.35
C GLY A 112 16.70 20.04 -3.67
N THR A 113 17.24 18.89 -4.05
CA THR A 113 16.85 18.11 -5.23
C THR A 113 16.33 16.73 -4.85
N LEU A 114 15.46 16.15 -5.67
CA LEU A 114 14.99 14.79 -5.49
C LEU A 114 16.17 13.81 -5.63
N ASP A 115 16.35 12.96 -4.62
CA ASP A 115 17.42 11.98 -4.54
C ASP A 115 16.88 10.60 -4.94
N LEU A 116 17.29 10.10 -6.11
CA LEU A 116 16.77 8.85 -6.66
C LEU A 116 17.24 7.62 -5.88
N GLU A 117 18.38 7.68 -5.19
CA GLU A 117 18.82 6.56 -4.34
C GLU A 117 17.87 6.38 -3.15
N ARG A 118 17.40 7.50 -2.58
CA ARG A 118 16.39 7.49 -1.52
C ARG A 118 15.02 7.05 -2.02
N VAL A 119 14.63 7.44 -3.24
CA VAL A 119 13.39 6.96 -3.86
C VAL A 119 13.44 5.45 -4.07
N ASN A 120 14.55 4.91 -4.58
CA ASN A 120 14.72 3.46 -4.76
C ASN A 120 14.71 2.72 -3.42
N ALA A 121 15.30 3.30 -2.36
CA ALA A 121 15.31 2.69 -1.04
C ALA A 121 13.96 2.71 -0.30
N LEU A 122 12.92 3.37 -0.85
CA LEU A 122 11.57 3.31 -0.30
C LEU A 122 11.02 1.89 -0.27
N SER A 123 11.49 0.99 -1.14
CA SER A 123 11.14 -0.43 -1.10
C SER A 123 11.56 -1.11 0.20
N ASN A 124 12.59 -0.62 0.88
CA ASN A 124 13.02 -1.13 2.19
C ASN A 124 12.20 -0.57 3.35
N VAL A 125 11.34 0.43 3.11
CA VAL A 125 10.53 1.07 4.15
C VAL A 125 9.21 0.32 4.29
N SER A 126 8.81 -0.05 5.51
CA SER A 126 7.48 -0.61 5.72
C SER A 126 6.41 0.47 5.72
N ILE A 127 5.16 0.09 5.43
CA ILE A 127 4.05 1.05 5.47
C ILE A 127 3.88 1.66 6.87
N GLU A 128 4.13 0.90 7.94
CA GLU A 128 4.07 1.39 9.31
C GLU A 128 5.18 2.41 9.61
N ALA A 129 6.39 2.18 9.10
CA ALA A 129 7.48 3.13 9.21
C ALA A 129 7.21 4.40 8.40
N MET A 130 6.58 4.27 7.23
CA MET A 130 6.15 5.40 6.41
C MET A 130 5.09 6.24 7.13
N THR A 131 3.96 5.64 7.53
CA THR A 131 2.86 6.38 8.17
C THR A 131 3.28 6.97 9.51
N GLY A 132 4.02 6.22 10.34
CA GLY A 132 4.56 6.69 11.60
C GLY A 132 5.59 7.80 11.43
N GLY A 133 6.49 7.68 10.45
CA GLY A 133 7.51 8.67 10.14
C GLY A 133 6.94 9.98 9.58
N LEU A 134 5.88 9.90 8.78
CA LEU A 134 5.13 11.07 8.32
C LEU A 134 4.22 11.66 9.42
N GLY A 135 4.02 10.93 10.53
CA GLY A 135 3.24 11.39 11.69
C GLY A 135 1.74 11.38 11.43
N LEU A 136 1.26 10.41 10.65
CA LEU A 136 -0.15 10.20 10.39
C LEU A 136 -0.81 9.51 11.59
N ALA A 137 -2.13 9.66 11.72
CA ALA A 137 -2.91 8.94 12.72
C ALA A 137 -2.92 7.43 12.42
N SER A 138 -3.04 6.59 13.44
CA SER A 138 -2.88 5.13 13.33
C SER A 138 -3.96 4.42 12.51
N ASP A 139 -5.10 5.06 12.33
CA ASP A 139 -6.24 4.61 11.54
C ASP A 139 -6.13 5.02 10.07
N LEU A 140 -5.25 5.97 9.73
CA LEU A 140 -5.02 6.40 8.36
C LEU A 140 -4.02 5.49 7.64
N GLN A 141 -4.28 5.31 6.35
CA GLN A 141 -3.43 4.58 5.44
C GLN A 141 -2.90 5.51 4.35
N VAL A 142 -1.91 5.03 3.60
CA VAL A 142 -1.25 5.81 2.55
C VAL A 142 -1.11 5.04 1.26
N ARG A 143 -1.12 5.77 0.15
CA ARG A 143 -0.53 5.35 -1.11
C ARG A 143 0.45 6.42 -1.58
N LEU A 144 1.68 6.00 -1.87
CA LEU A 144 2.72 6.87 -2.41
C LEU A 144 2.99 6.47 -3.86
N LEU A 145 2.82 7.42 -4.77
CA LEU A 145 3.14 7.28 -6.19
C LEU A 145 4.19 8.31 -6.57
N ILE A 146 5.32 7.84 -7.10
CA ILE A 146 6.38 8.67 -7.67
C ILE A 146 6.54 8.25 -9.12
N GLN A 147 6.35 9.18 -10.06
CA GLN A 147 6.40 8.87 -11.49
C GLN A 147 6.97 10.03 -12.31
N ILE A 148 7.51 9.70 -13.48
CA ILE A 148 7.97 10.68 -14.47
C ILE A 148 6.77 11.18 -15.28
N GLU A 149 6.37 12.44 -15.07
CA GLU A 149 5.25 13.08 -15.78
C GLU A 149 5.63 13.50 -17.20
N SER A 150 6.85 14.03 -17.38
CA SER A 150 7.39 14.37 -18.70
C SER A 150 8.89 14.23 -18.72
N SER A 151 9.44 13.97 -19.90
CA SER A 151 10.88 13.83 -20.10
C SER A 151 11.23 14.23 -21.52
N THR A 152 12.45 14.73 -21.75
CA THR A 152 12.94 14.89 -23.12
C THR A 152 13.14 13.55 -23.84
N ASN A 153 13.16 12.43 -23.09
CA ASN A 153 13.13 11.08 -23.64
C ASN A 153 11.73 10.46 -23.47
N SER A 154 11.00 10.31 -24.58
CA SER A 154 9.62 9.79 -24.57
C SER A 154 9.48 8.37 -24.01
N SER A 155 10.55 7.57 -23.97
CA SER A 155 10.49 6.22 -23.37
C SER A 155 10.43 6.25 -21.84
N ARG A 156 10.70 7.39 -21.21
CA ARG A 156 10.67 7.57 -19.75
C ARG A 156 9.35 8.18 -19.27
N GLU A 157 8.59 8.80 -20.16
CA GLU A 157 7.30 9.40 -19.80
C GLU A 157 6.34 8.33 -19.29
N GLY A 158 5.73 8.56 -18.12
CA GLY A 158 4.86 7.61 -17.44
C GLY A 158 5.58 6.50 -16.69
N MET A 159 6.93 6.49 -16.65
CA MET A 159 7.67 5.51 -15.85
C MET A 159 7.40 5.75 -14.36
N VAL A 160 6.91 4.71 -13.69
CA VAL A 160 6.74 4.68 -12.24
C VAL A 160 8.10 4.41 -11.60
N LEU A 161 8.52 5.33 -10.73
CA LEU A 161 9.73 5.19 -9.92
C LEU A 161 9.43 4.52 -8.57
N PHE A 162 8.22 4.71 -8.06
CA PHE A 162 7.72 4.04 -6.86
C PHE A 162 6.18 4.01 -6.86
N ASP A 163 5.56 2.89 -6.53
CA ASP A 163 4.13 2.78 -6.22
C ASP A 163 3.93 1.78 -5.08
N GLY A 164 3.48 2.26 -3.93
CA GLY A 164 3.32 1.43 -2.74
C GLY A 164 2.26 1.97 -1.81
N GLY A 165 1.73 1.10 -0.95
CA GLY A 165 0.71 1.45 0.02
C GLY A 165 -0.57 0.62 -0.09
N SER A 166 -1.67 1.18 0.40
CA SER A 166 -3.01 0.57 0.37
C SER A 166 -3.87 1.13 -0.76
N ASP A 167 -4.83 0.32 -1.22
CA ASP A 167 -5.86 0.80 -2.12
C ASP A 167 -6.97 1.54 -1.37
N ARG A 168 -7.47 2.61 -1.99
CA ARG A 168 -8.65 3.36 -1.51
C ARG A 168 -9.99 2.61 -1.65
N SER A 169 -9.98 1.33 -2.06
CA SER A 169 -11.19 0.58 -2.45
C SER A 169 -12.22 0.46 -1.33
N THR A 170 -11.78 0.55 -0.07
CA THR A 170 -12.60 0.49 1.13
C THR A 170 -12.67 1.83 1.88
N ALA A 171 -12.07 2.89 1.35
CA ALA A 171 -12.04 4.21 1.97
C ALA A 171 -13.37 4.94 1.81
N SER A 172 -13.83 5.60 2.88
CA SER A 172 -14.92 6.58 2.83
C SER A 172 -14.41 7.97 2.49
N THR A 173 -13.20 8.33 2.93
CA THR A 173 -12.59 9.65 2.74
C THR A 173 -11.12 9.50 2.35
N SER A 174 -10.67 10.30 1.38
CA SER A 174 -9.26 10.40 1.02
C SER A 174 -8.87 11.81 0.62
N SER A 175 -7.58 12.11 0.76
CA SER A 175 -6.97 13.34 0.28
C SER A 175 -5.64 13.04 -0.39
N VAL A 176 -5.29 13.82 -1.41
CA VAL A 176 -4.06 13.66 -2.18
C VAL A 176 -3.32 14.99 -2.19
N ALA A 177 -2.05 14.94 -1.76
CA ALA A 177 -1.12 16.02 -1.95
C ALA A 177 -0.09 15.61 -3.00
N SER A 178 0.33 16.53 -3.87
CA SER A 178 1.41 16.27 -4.82
C SER A 178 2.39 17.43 -4.94
N ARG A 179 3.65 17.09 -5.28
CA ARG A 179 4.73 18.05 -5.52
C ARG A 179 5.56 17.57 -6.70
N THR A 180 5.93 18.50 -7.58
CA THR A 180 6.70 18.20 -8.79
C THR A 180 8.13 18.68 -8.65
N PHE A 181 9.07 17.87 -9.12
CA PHE A 181 10.50 18.15 -9.15
C PHE A 181 11.01 18.12 -10.58
N ILE A 182 11.98 18.98 -10.87
CA ILE A 182 12.76 18.91 -12.10
C ILE A 182 14.09 18.24 -11.75
N SER A 183 14.35 17.07 -12.32
CA SER A 183 15.59 16.32 -12.13
C SER A 183 16.24 16.07 -13.47
N GLY A 184 17.22 16.92 -13.83
CA GLY A 184 17.87 16.88 -15.13
C GLY A 184 16.88 17.13 -16.27
N ILE A 185 16.57 16.07 -17.02
CA ILE A 185 15.64 16.10 -18.17
C ILE A 185 14.22 15.65 -17.82
N ASP A 186 14.00 15.15 -16.60
CA ASP A 186 12.75 14.58 -16.15
C ASP A 186 11.99 15.57 -15.25
N VAL A 187 10.68 15.61 -15.43
CA VAL A 187 9.73 16.22 -14.49
C VAL A 187 9.07 15.08 -13.73
N ILE A 188 9.34 15.00 -12.43
CA ILE A 188 8.91 13.89 -11.57
C ILE A 188 7.81 14.40 -10.63
N SER A 189 6.68 13.71 -10.59
CA SER A 189 5.61 13.94 -9.61
C SER A 189 5.77 13.00 -8.43
N VAL A 190 5.66 13.54 -7.23
CA VAL A 190 5.52 12.80 -5.97
C VAL A 190 4.12 13.07 -5.46
N SER A 191 3.29 12.04 -5.40
CA SER A 191 1.90 12.11 -4.95
C SER A 191 1.70 11.21 -3.74
N LEU A 192 1.25 11.80 -2.63
CA LEU A 192 0.89 11.09 -1.41
C LEU A 192 -0.63 11.17 -1.23
N GLU A 193 -1.30 10.03 -1.33
CA GLU A 193 -2.69 9.85 -0.93
C GLU A 193 -2.74 9.38 0.53
N VAL A 194 -3.60 9.99 1.32
CA VAL A 194 -3.94 9.59 2.68
C VAL A 194 -5.42 9.28 2.74
N HIS A 195 -5.81 8.15 3.32
CA HIS A 195 -7.20 7.73 3.37
C HIS A 195 -7.55 6.89 4.59
N ASP A 196 -8.85 6.75 4.85
CA ASP A 196 -9.40 5.97 5.98
C ASP A 196 -9.82 4.54 5.63
N GLY A 197 -9.48 4.09 4.42
CA GLY A 197 -9.69 2.71 4.00
C GLY A 197 -8.95 1.69 4.87
N GLY A 198 -9.32 0.42 4.70
CA GLY A 198 -8.67 -0.69 5.39
C GLY A 198 -7.17 -0.77 5.07
N LYS A 199 -6.44 -1.43 5.97
CA LYS A 199 -5.00 -1.71 5.79
C LYS A 199 -4.73 -2.32 4.42
N ALA A 200 -3.57 -2.01 3.86
CA ALA A 200 -3.12 -2.62 2.61
C ALA A 200 -3.31 -4.15 2.67
N PRO A 201 -3.98 -4.78 1.70
CA PRO A 201 -4.01 -6.23 1.66
C PRO A 201 -2.56 -6.71 1.64
N LYS A 202 -2.18 -7.58 2.58
CA LYS A 202 -0.80 -8.06 2.62
C LYS A 202 -0.59 -8.94 1.40
N VAL A 203 0.17 -8.46 0.42
CA VAL A 203 0.25 -9.02 -0.95
C VAL A 203 1.46 -9.92 -1.16
N LEU A 204 1.92 -10.62 -0.11
CA LEU A 204 2.91 -11.68 -0.32
C LEU A 204 2.30 -12.83 -1.11
N ARG A 205 3.04 -13.32 -2.10
CA ARG A 205 2.58 -14.36 -3.01
C ARG A 205 3.65 -15.40 -3.22
N ILE A 206 3.33 -16.67 -3.00
CA ILE A 206 4.18 -17.75 -3.50
C ILE A 206 4.11 -17.71 -5.03
N THR A 207 5.27 -17.70 -5.69
CA THR A 207 5.42 -17.69 -7.15
C THR A 207 5.92 -19.03 -7.67
N GLU A 208 6.81 -19.69 -6.93
CA GLU A 208 7.35 -20.98 -7.32
C GLU A 208 7.73 -21.82 -6.09
N ILE A 209 7.62 -23.15 -6.20
CA ILE A 209 8.17 -24.09 -5.22
C ILE A 209 8.93 -25.22 -5.90
N SER A 210 9.98 -25.72 -5.23
CA SER A 210 10.70 -26.93 -5.62
C SER A 210 10.61 -28.00 -4.53
N PRO A 211 9.61 -28.91 -4.61
CA PRO A 211 9.53 -30.06 -3.71
C PRO A 211 10.60 -31.12 -3.98
N ARG A 212 11.18 -31.13 -5.20
CA ARG A 212 12.13 -32.16 -5.63
C ARG A 212 13.28 -31.58 -6.46
N PRO A 213 14.20 -30.81 -5.85
CA PRO A 213 15.35 -30.23 -6.54
C PRO A 213 16.27 -31.30 -7.18
N ALA A 214 17.04 -30.92 -8.20
CA ALA A 214 18.04 -31.81 -8.79
C ALA A 214 19.09 -32.28 -7.78
N ASP A 215 19.59 -33.51 -7.97
CA ASP A 215 20.76 -34.06 -7.27
C ASP A 215 20.71 -34.00 -5.73
N GLY A 216 19.50 -33.97 -5.16
CA GLY A 216 19.31 -33.83 -3.71
C GLY A 216 19.64 -32.41 -3.19
N GLY A 217 19.53 -31.39 -4.04
CA GLY A 217 19.60 -30.00 -3.62
C GLY A 217 18.53 -29.62 -2.59
N PRO A 218 18.64 -28.44 -1.98
CA PRO A 218 17.69 -27.98 -0.96
C PRO A 218 16.31 -27.69 -1.56
N GLU A 219 15.25 -28.17 -0.90
CA GLU A 219 13.88 -27.75 -1.21
C GLU A 219 13.75 -26.25 -0.99
N TRP A 220 12.91 -25.59 -1.78
CA TRP A 220 12.71 -24.15 -1.64
C TRP A 220 11.30 -23.69 -2.01
N ILE A 221 10.93 -22.54 -1.45
CA ILE A 221 9.70 -21.79 -1.70
C ILE A 221 10.11 -20.37 -2.05
N GLU A 222 9.60 -19.85 -3.15
CA GLU A 222 9.78 -18.46 -3.55
C GLU A 222 8.54 -17.65 -3.23
N VAL A 223 8.72 -16.47 -2.66
CA VAL A 223 7.65 -15.52 -2.37
C VAL A 223 8.02 -14.14 -2.88
N GLU A 224 7.11 -13.54 -3.63
CA GLU A 224 7.17 -12.16 -4.09
C GLU A 224 6.38 -11.24 -3.16
N ASN A 225 6.94 -10.07 -2.82
CA ASN A 225 6.19 -8.97 -2.22
C ASN A 225 5.66 -8.04 -3.31
N GLN A 226 4.35 -8.08 -3.56
CA GLN A 226 3.74 -7.26 -4.61
C GLN A 226 3.43 -5.82 -4.19
N ASN A 227 3.75 -5.42 -2.95
CA ASN A 227 3.61 -4.04 -2.50
C ASN A 227 4.90 -3.27 -2.80
N GLY A 228 4.82 -1.98 -3.09
CA GLY A 228 6.00 -1.13 -3.17
C GLY A 228 6.71 -0.93 -1.83
N PHE A 229 6.04 -1.13 -0.69
CA PHE A 229 6.66 -1.07 0.64
C PHE A 229 7.09 -2.46 1.15
N ALA A 230 8.07 -2.46 2.04
CA ALA A 230 8.52 -3.66 2.74
C ALA A 230 7.40 -4.27 3.59
N LEU A 231 7.27 -5.59 3.57
CA LEU A 231 6.29 -6.33 4.36
C LEU A 231 6.98 -7.20 5.42
N SER A 232 6.50 -7.09 6.64
CA SER A 232 6.90 -7.97 7.74
C SER A 232 6.35 -9.37 7.54
N LEU A 233 7.17 -10.37 7.90
CA LEU A 233 6.76 -11.77 7.97
C LEU A 233 6.02 -12.10 9.28
N ILE A 234 5.93 -11.19 10.24
CA ILE A 234 5.16 -11.43 11.47
C ILE A 234 3.69 -11.71 11.11
N GLY A 235 3.16 -12.81 11.66
CA GLY A 235 1.79 -13.27 11.40
C GLY A 235 1.65 -14.12 10.14
N TRP A 236 2.70 -14.23 9.32
CA TRP A 236 2.73 -15.17 8.20
C TRP A 236 3.19 -16.55 8.63
N SER A 237 2.57 -17.58 8.08
CA SER A 237 2.96 -18.96 8.33
C SER A 237 2.91 -19.82 7.08
N PHE A 238 3.80 -20.80 7.04
CA PHE A 238 3.69 -21.93 6.11
C PHE A 238 3.19 -23.16 6.84
N GLU A 239 2.34 -23.91 6.15
CA GLU A 239 1.89 -25.22 6.61
C GLU A 239 2.08 -26.22 5.48
N ARG A 240 2.71 -27.35 5.79
CA ARG A 240 2.83 -28.46 4.84
C ARG A 240 2.21 -29.73 5.40
N SER A 241 1.67 -30.53 4.50
CA SER A 241 1.18 -31.88 4.81
C SER A 241 1.42 -32.81 3.64
N SER A 242 2.08 -33.93 3.89
CA SER A 242 2.48 -34.93 2.90
C SER A 242 2.57 -36.32 3.54
N SER A 243 3.04 -37.31 2.77
CA SER A 243 3.28 -38.65 3.30
C SER A 243 4.47 -38.72 4.27
N SER A 244 5.40 -37.77 4.15
CA SER A 244 6.54 -37.60 5.07
C SER A 244 6.17 -36.94 6.41
N GLY A 245 4.99 -36.35 6.52
CA GLY A 245 4.47 -35.77 7.77
C GLY A 245 3.71 -34.47 7.56
N SER A 246 3.41 -33.78 8.65
CA SER A 246 2.85 -32.42 8.62
C SER A 246 3.64 -31.52 9.54
N SER A 247 3.83 -30.27 9.14
CA SER A 247 4.58 -29.28 9.89
C SER A 247 4.06 -27.89 9.58
N ASP A 248 4.06 -27.04 10.59
CA ASP A 248 3.67 -25.64 10.49
C ASP A 248 4.84 -24.78 10.97
N TYR A 249 5.07 -23.65 10.31
CA TYR A 249 6.11 -22.69 10.66
C TYR A 249 5.53 -21.29 10.66
N LEU A 250 5.47 -20.67 11.85
CA LEU A 250 5.01 -19.29 12.04
C LEU A 250 6.21 -18.36 12.17
N TYR A 251 6.26 -17.35 11.29
CA TYR A 251 7.28 -16.31 11.38
C TYR A 251 6.97 -15.34 12.51
N LYS A 252 8.01 -15.03 13.28
CA LYS A 252 8.00 -14.04 14.37
C LYS A 252 8.93 -12.86 14.09
N SER A 253 9.61 -12.90 12.96
CA SER A 253 10.59 -11.92 12.50
C SER A 253 10.84 -12.14 11.02
N GLY A 254 11.49 -11.16 10.38
CA GLY A 254 11.80 -11.17 8.96
C GLY A 254 10.98 -10.14 8.20
N VAL A 255 11.57 -9.63 7.13
CA VAL A 255 11.02 -8.57 6.28
C VAL A 255 11.39 -8.86 4.84
N ILE A 256 10.45 -8.65 3.93
CA ILE A 256 10.68 -8.73 2.48
C ILE A 256 10.55 -7.32 1.92
N PRO A 257 11.57 -6.75 1.27
CA PRO A 257 11.44 -5.44 0.63
C PRO A 257 10.30 -5.41 -0.40
N GLY A 258 9.80 -4.22 -0.68
CA GLY A 258 8.72 -4.00 -1.63
C GLY A 258 9.13 -4.28 -3.07
N GLY A 259 8.29 -5.01 -3.80
CA GLY A 259 8.56 -5.42 -5.18
C GLY A 259 9.62 -6.52 -5.32
N GLU A 260 10.19 -7.00 -4.21
CA GLU A 260 11.31 -7.94 -4.22
C GLU A 260 10.88 -9.38 -3.87
N ILE A 261 11.80 -10.30 -4.15
CA ILE A 261 11.64 -11.74 -3.92
C ILE A 261 12.35 -12.16 -2.63
N ALA A 262 11.71 -13.05 -1.89
CA ALA A 262 12.29 -13.83 -0.81
C ALA A 262 12.36 -15.30 -1.18
N LEU A 263 13.50 -15.92 -0.91
CA LEU A 263 13.69 -17.36 -1.09
C LEU A 263 13.77 -18.06 0.27
N PHE A 264 12.88 -19.02 0.50
CA PHE A 264 12.92 -19.87 1.68
C PHE A 264 13.56 -21.21 1.28
N SER A 265 14.65 -21.60 1.90
CA SER A 265 15.43 -22.78 1.48
C SER A 265 15.69 -23.74 2.63
N GLY A 266 15.75 -25.04 2.32
CA GLY A 266 16.21 -26.09 3.22
C GLY A 266 17.71 -26.06 3.51
N ASP A 267 18.51 -25.36 2.69
CA ASP A 267 19.93 -25.08 2.95
C ASP A 267 20.36 -23.84 2.15
N PRO A 268 20.23 -22.64 2.73
CA PRO A 268 20.61 -21.40 2.06
C PRO A 268 22.06 -21.34 1.57
N ALA A 269 22.97 -22.09 2.19
CA ALA A 269 24.39 -22.06 1.83
C ALA A 269 24.69 -22.74 0.48
N SER A 270 23.86 -23.71 0.08
CA SER A 270 23.99 -24.42 -1.20
C SER A 270 22.93 -24.05 -2.24
N GLN A 271 21.95 -23.23 -1.85
CA GLN A 271 20.86 -22.76 -2.70
C GLN A 271 21.34 -21.77 -3.76
N ILE A 272 20.87 -21.94 -5.00
CA ILE A 272 20.94 -20.90 -6.03
C ILE A 272 19.87 -19.86 -5.71
N ILE A 273 20.27 -18.60 -5.54
CA ILE A 273 19.38 -17.53 -5.03
C ILE A 273 18.87 -16.55 -6.09
N GLY A 274 19.40 -16.61 -7.33
CA GLY A 274 19.01 -15.69 -8.40
C GLY A 274 19.13 -14.22 -7.98
N ASN A 275 18.06 -13.45 -8.21
CA ASN A 275 17.87 -12.07 -7.78
C ASN A 275 17.09 -11.94 -6.46
N ALA A 276 16.94 -13.01 -5.67
CA ALA A 276 16.26 -12.92 -4.38
C ALA A 276 16.97 -11.92 -3.46
N SER A 277 16.20 -10.95 -2.95
CA SER A 277 16.69 -9.89 -2.05
C SER A 277 17.03 -10.41 -0.67
N VAL A 278 16.31 -11.44 -0.20
CA VAL A 278 16.47 -12.05 1.11
C VAL A 278 16.30 -13.56 1.02
N VAL A 279 17.06 -14.28 1.84
CA VAL A 279 17.01 -15.75 1.91
C VAL A 279 16.80 -16.19 3.35
N TYR A 280 15.81 -17.05 3.56
CA TYR A 280 15.43 -17.56 4.87
C TYR A 280 15.70 -19.06 4.99
N ASP A 281 16.29 -19.46 6.11
CA ASP A 281 16.59 -20.86 6.41
C ASP A 281 15.37 -21.57 7.03
N LEU A 282 14.76 -22.46 6.26
CA LEU A 282 13.72 -23.37 6.73
C LEU A 282 14.22 -24.81 6.93
N GLY A 283 15.51 -25.07 6.69
CA GLY A 283 16.17 -26.32 7.04
C GLY A 283 16.39 -26.46 8.53
N ILE A 284 16.77 -25.38 9.22
CA ILE A 284 16.98 -25.36 10.68
C ILE A 284 15.72 -25.78 11.45
N SER A 285 14.54 -25.41 10.96
CA SER A 285 13.25 -25.79 11.57
C SER A 285 12.79 -27.20 11.19
N GLY A 286 13.46 -27.85 10.23
CA GLY A 286 13.00 -29.11 9.61
C GLY A 286 11.75 -28.94 8.74
N PHE A 287 11.39 -27.70 8.40
CA PHE A 287 10.24 -27.44 7.54
C PHE A 287 10.57 -27.80 6.08
N LEU A 288 11.72 -27.36 5.56
CA LEU A 288 12.22 -27.74 4.24
C LEU A 288 13.36 -28.76 4.33
N GLY A 289 13.42 -29.62 3.33
CA GLY A 289 14.39 -30.72 3.22
C GLY A 289 15.63 -30.38 2.40
N VAL A 290 16.66 -31.22 2.54
CA VAL A 290 17.87 -31.23 1.71
C VAL A 290 18.41 -32.66 1.62
N GLY A 291 18.97 -33.04 0.48
CA GLY A 291 19.53 -34.37 0.25
C GLY A 291 18.46 -35.47 0.25
N SER A 292 18.52 -36.34 1.26
CA SER A 292 17.55 -37.44 1.44
C SER A 292 16.43 -37.10 2.44
N ILE A 293 16.45 -35.90 3.02
CA ILE A 293 15.41 -35.43 3.94
C ILE A 293 14.38 -34.69 3.10
N ASN A 294 13.13 -35.13 3.17
CA ASN A 294 12.02 -34.52 2.41
C ASN A 294 11.11 -33.76 3.37
N GLY A 295 11.02 -32.44 3.18
CA GLY A 295 10.04 -31.59 3.84
C GLY A 295 8.72 -31.65 3.07
N LEU A 296 8.72 -31.11 1.86
CA LEU A 296 7.53 -31.00 1.02
C LEU A 296 7.02 -32.35 0.50
N ASP A 297 7.90 -33.34 0.27
CA ASP A 297 7.63 -34.67 -0.35
C ASP A 297 7.63 -34.67 -1.88
N ASP A 298 8.47 -35.53 -2.47
CA ASP A 298 8.69 -35.67 -3.90
C ASP A 298 7.46 -36.05 -4.74
N ASN A 299 6.47 -36.72 -4.15
CA ASN A 299 5.42 -37.41 -4.89
C ASN A 299 4.02 -36.83 -4.64
N SER A 300 3.73 -36.45 -3.39
CA SER A 300 2.45 -35.82 -3.06
C SER A 300 2.52 -35.01 -1.80
N GLY A 301 1.92 -33.82 -1.84
CA GLY A 301 1.92 -32.92 -0.72
C GLY A 301 0.96 -31.75 -0.93
N ARG A 302 0.80 -30.99 0.14
CA ARG A 302 0.10 -29.72 0.16
C ARG A 302 0.96 -28.72 0.90
N LEU A 303 1.11 -27.53 0.32
CA LEU A 303 1.69 -26.35 0.96
C LEU A 303 0.60 -25.27 1.05
N ARG A 304 0.49 -24.62 2.21
CA ARG A 304 -0.34 -23.43 2.41
C ARG A 304 0.51 -22.29 2.95
N MET A 305 0.20 -21.08 2.49
CA MET A 305 0.62 -19.85 3.13
C MET A 305 -0.60 -19.21 3.78
N LEU A 306 -0.48 -18.86 5.05
CA LEU A 306 -1.53 -18.23 5.81
C LEU A 306 -1.03 -16.93 6.42
N PHE A 307 -1.97 -16.05 6.70
CA PHE A 307 -1.72 -14.79 7.36
C PHE A 307 -2.74 -14.56 8.47
N ALA A 308 -2.28 -14.20 9.67
CA ALA A 308 -3.10 -13.82 10.82
C ALA A 308 -2.70 -12.43 11.31
N GLU A 309 -3.68 -11.56 11.56
CA GLU A 309 -3.43 -10.33 12.33
C GLU A 309 -3.18 -10.66 13.81
N GLU A 310 -2.59 -9.72 14.56
CA GLU A 310 -2.22 -9.92 15.97
C GLU A 310 -3.40 -10.29 16.88
N ASP A 311 -4.62 -9.88 16.52
CA ASP A 311 -5.86 -10.13 17.25
C ASP A 311 -6.65 -11.35 16.74
N GLU A 312 -6.16 -12.03 15.68
CA GLU A 312 -6.79 -13.22 15.12
C GLU A 312 -6.21 -14.50 15.74
N SER A 313 -7.09 -15.41 16.16
CA SER A 313 -6.68 -16.70 16.72
C SER A 313 -6.27 -17.75 15.68
N ALA A 314 -6.51 -17.47 14.39
CA ALA A 314 -6.22 -18.39 13.30
C ALA A 314 -5.93 -17.61 12.01
N GLY A 315 -4.97 -18.10 11.22
CA GLY A 315 -4.61 -17.48 9.95
C GLY A 315 -5.63 -17.74 8.85
N ASN A 316 -5.84 -16.73 8.02
CA ASN A 316 -6.57 -16.82 6.78
C ASN A 316 -5.67 -17.39 5.68
N GLN A 317 -6.18 -18.35 4.91
CA GLN A 317 -5.40 -18.96 3.82
C GLN A 317 -5.24 -17.97 2.65
N VAL A 318 -3.98 -17.62 2.36
CA VAL A 318 -3.62 -16.74 1.25
C VAL A 318 -3.29 -17.55 0.00
N CYS A 319 -2.55 -18.65 0.17
CA CYS A 319 -2.09 -19.51 -0.92
C CYS A 319 -2.31 -20.99 -0.58
N LYS A 320 -2.61 -21.81 -1.60
CA LYS A 320 -2.69 -23.26 -1.47
C LYS A 320 -2.18 -23.94 -2.74
N ILE A 321 -1.18 -24.78 -2.57
CA ILE A 321 -0.57 -25.60 -3.61
C ILE A 321 -0.74 -27.06 -3.22
N GLU A 322 -1.24 -27.90 -4.13
CA GLU A 322 -1.44 -29.33 -3.93
C GLU A 322 -0.87 -30.09 -5.12
N TRP A 323 -0.09 -31.14 -4.85
CA TRP A 323 0.40 -32.05 -5.87
C TRP A 323 0.16 -33.49 -5.46
N PHE A 324 -0.03 -34.32 -6.47
CA PHE A 324 -0.41 -35.71 -6.35
C PHE A 324 0.51 -36.56 -7.22
N PRO A 325 0.49 -37.90 -7.08
CA PRO A 325 1.27 -38.76 -7.96
C PRO A 325 0.90 -38.56 -9.45
N THR A 326 -0.34 -38.17 -9.73
CA THR A 326 -0.82 -37.84 -11.08
C THR A 326 -0.32 -36.49 -11.61
N THR A 327 0.16 -35.60 -10.73
CA THR A 327 0.85 -34.36 -11.13
C THR A 327 2.18 -34.67 -11.83
N ALA A 328 2.73 -35.87 -11.63
CA ALA A 328 3.93 -36.37 -12.30
C ALA A 328 5.16 -35.46 -12.12
N LEU A 329 5.44 -35.05 -10.87
CA LEU A 329 6.64 -34.30 -10.52
C LEU A 329 7.90 -35.17 -10.70
N LEU A 330 8.72 -34.78 -11.66
CA LEU A 330 10.03 -35.38 -11.88
C LEU A 330 11.09 -34.65 -11.06
N SER A 331 12.28 -35.24 -10.98
CA SER A 331 13.44 -34.56 -10.40
C SER A 331 13.68 -33.24 -11.14
N ASN A 332 13.97 -32.18 -10.38
CA ASN A 332 14.19 -30.83 -10.87
C ASN A 332 12.96 -30.16 -11.49
N ASN A 333 11.75 -30.69 -11.27
CA ASN A 333 10.53 -29.96 -11.59
C ASN A 333 10.15 -29.04 -10.44
N THR A 334 9.51 -27.94 -10.80
CA THR A 334 8.91 -26.99 -9.87
C THR A 334 7.43 -26.85 -10.12
N ILE A 335 6.72 -26.25 -9.16
CA ILE A 335 5.34 -25.84 -9.34
C ILE A 335 5.32 -24.32 -9.35
N VAL A 336 4.92 -23.74 -10.48
CA VAL A 336 4.97 -22.31 -10.75
C VAL A 336 3.55 -21.77 -10.80
N TRP A 337 3.36 -20.59 -10.23
CA TRP A 337 2.12 -19.84 -10.30
C TRP A 337 1.92 -19.32 -11.73
N ASN A 338 0.78 -19.63 -12.34
CA ASN A 338 0.50 -19.28 -13.74
C ASN A 338 -0.46 -18.08 -13.89
N GLY A 339 -0.75 -17.39 -12.78
CA GLY A 339 -1.77 -16.35 -12.70
C GLY A 339 -3.06 -16.79 -12.00
N GLY A 340 -3.96 -15.83 -11.75
CA GLY A 340 -5.22 -16.08 -11.06
C GLY A 340 -5.11 -16.27 -9.54
N PRO A 341 -6.20 -16.65 -8.85
CA PRO A 341 -6.21 -16.70 -7.38
C PRO A 341 -5.32 -17.82 -6.82
N PRO A 342 -4.28 -17.52 -6.01
CA PRO A 342 -3.27 -18.50 -5.58
C PRO A 342 -3.80 -19.62 -4.66
N ALA A 343 -5.02 -19.48 -4.14
CA ALA A 343 -5.70 -20.54 -3.39
C ALA A 343 -6.34 -21.63 -4.27
N GLN A 344 -6.43 -21.41 -5.59
CA GLN A 344 -7.06 -22.32 -6.54
C GLN A 344 -6.04 -23.24 -7.19
N ALA A 345 -6.38 -24.53 -7.31
CA ALA A 345 -5.49 -25.52 -7.93
C ALA A 345 -5.19 -25.22 -9.41
N SER A 346 -6.11 -24.56 -10.13
CA SER A 346 -5.92 -24.16 -11.53
C SER A 346 -4.86 -23.08 -11.73
N SER A 347 -4.42 -22.42 -10.65
CA SER A 347 -3.41 -21.36 -10.69
C SER A 347 -1.97 -21.86 -10.67
N TRP A 348 -1.77 -23.18 -10.77
CA TRP A 348 -0.46 -23.81 -10.59
C TRP A 348 -0.16 -24.80 -11.72
N ASN A 349 1.03 -24.69 -12.29
CA ASN A 349 1.53 -25.56 -13.34
C ASN A 349 2.86 -26.18 -12.94
N VAL A 350 3.13 -27.38 -13.45
CA VAL A 350 4.46 -27.99 -13.33
C VAL A 350 5.39 -27.37 -14.38
N SER A 351 6.55 -26.89 -13.95
CA SER A 351 7.64 -26.44 -14.83
C SER A 351 8.82 -27.43 -14.76
N GLN A 352 9.57 -27.51 -15.86
CA GLN A 352 10.82 -28.29 -15.98
C GLN A 352 12.07 -27.41 -15.94
N SER A 353 11.86 -26.09 -15.81
CA SER A 353 12.91 -25.09 -15.77
C SER A 353 12.77 -24.33 -14.45
N PRO A 354 13.44 -24.77 -13.38
CA PRO A 354 13.43 -24.05 -12.11
C PRO A 354 14.06 -22.66 -12.26
N THR A 355 13.43 -21.68 -11.63
CA THR A 355 13.82 -20.26 -11.72
C THR A 355 13.97 -19.64 -10.33
N PRO A 356 14.79 -20.20 -9.41
CA PRO A 356 14.89 -19.69 -8.05
C PRO A 356 15.43 -18.26 -8.03
N GLY A 357 14.65 -17.34 -7.47
CA GLY A 357 14.96 -15.92 -7.39
C GLY A 357 14.76 -15.17 -8.70
N GLU A 358 13.97 -15.69 -9.62
CA GLU A 358 13.72 -15.09 -10.94
C GLU A 358 12.20 -15.11 -11.23
N VAL A 359 11.64 -14.03 -11.77
CA VAL A 359 10.22 -13.94 -12.16
C VAL A 359 10.01 -14.24 -13.63
#